data_AF-A0A7J6RXX3-F1
#
_entry.id   AF-A0A7J6RXX3-F1
#
_cell.length_a   1.000
_cell.length_b   1.000
_cell.length_c   1.000
_cell.angle_alpha   90.00
_cell.angle_beta   90.00
_cell.angle_gamma   90.00
#
_symmetry.space_group_name_H-M   'P 1'
#
loop_
_entity.id
_entity.type
_entity.pdbx_description
1 polymer ?
#
loop_
_entity_poly.entity_id
_entity_poly.type
_entity_poly.pdbx_seq_one_letter_code
_entity_poly.pdbx_strand_id
1 'polypeptide(L)'
;RLIDSRHDLFSISINLSIFIKFYFLYFLSGTKGFAVCAPAFPESVAQELLAQIFIYFCDYVMKNPFYELGMPARCKQFDDRVQQLLGKYK
;
A
#
# COMPACT_ATOMS: atom_id res chain seq x y z
N ARG A 1 0.79 -21.98 -7.73
CA ARG A 1 0.56 -21.23 -8.99
C ARG A 1 -0.37 -20.06 -8.69
N LEU A 2 0.08 -19.14 -7.84
CA LEU A 2 -0.69 -17.95 -7.49
C LEU A 2 0.31 -16.80 -7.46
N ILE A 3 0.15 -15.96 -8.48
CA ILE A 3 0.39 -14.54 -8.41
C ILE A 3 1.86 -14.13 -8.65
N ASP A 4 2.21 -14.19 -9.93
CA ASP A 4 3.17 -13.28 -10.55
C ASP A 4 2.50 -11.88 -10.71
N SER A 5 2.11 -11.22 -9.61
CA SER A 5 1.42 -9.90 -9.64
C SER A 5 2.37 -8.71 -9.80
N ARG A 6 3.68 -8.93 -9.97
CA ARG A 6 4.60 -7.79 -10.15
C ARG A 6 4.42 -7.10 -11.49
N HIS A 7 3.87 -7.78 -12.49
CA HIS A 7 3.73 -7.25 -13.84
C HIS A 7 2.53 -6.31 -14.06
N ASP A 8 1.59 -6.24 -13.12
CA ASP A 8 0.36 -5.42 -13.24
C ASP A 8 0.33 -4.22 -12.30
N LEU A 9 1.45 -3.95 -11.62
CA LEU A 9 1.59 -2.90 -10.62
C LEU A 9 2.22 -1.67 -11.25
N PHE A 10 1.39 -0.67 -11.56
CA PHE A 10 1.90 0.61 -12.02
C PHE A 10 2.22 1.50 -10.81
N SER A 11 3.50 1.75 -10.58
CA SER A 11 3.97 2.71 -9.59
C SER A 11 4.27 4.04 -10.26
N ILE A 12 3.64 5.13 -9.79
CA ILE A 12 3.97 6.49 -10.21
C ILE A 12 4.50 7.25 -8.99
N SER A 13 5.67 7.85 -9.11
CA SER A 13 6.20 8.78 -8.12
C SER A 13 6.06 10.21 -8.63
N ILE A 14 5.39 11.09 -7.87
CA ILE A 14 5.27 12.51 -8.19
C ILE A 14 5.99 13.31 -7.10
N ASN A 15 6.95 14.15 -7.52
CA ASN A 15 7.61 15.11 -6.65
C ASN A 15 6.79 16.41 -6.70
N LEU A 16 6.01 16.69 -5.66
CA LEU A 16 5.12 17.86 -5.63
C LEU A 16 5.82 19.11 -5.07
N SER A 17 6.75 18.94 -4.12
CA SER A 17 7.51 20.03 -3.51
C SER A 17 8.77 19.48 -2.81
N ILE A 18 9.71 20.36 -2.45
CA ILE A 18 10.97 20.03 -1.74
C ILE A 18 10.75 19.22 -0.46
N PHE A 19 9.54 19.24 0.11
CA PHE A 19 9.22 18.65 1.41
C PHE A 19 8.50 17.31 1.36
N ILE A 20 7.89 16.91 0.23
CA ILE A 20 6.99 15.75 0.19
C ILE A 20 7.05 15.04 -1.16
N LYS A 21 7.17 13.70 -1.13
CA LYS A 21 7.11 12.82 -2.29
C LYS A 21 5.89 11.89 -2.19
N PHE A 22 5.13 11.80 -3.28
CA PHE A 22 3.96 10.93 -3.38
C PHE A 22 4.28 9.69 -4.19
N TYR A 23 3.92 8.53 -3.67
CA TYR A 23 3.99 7.25 -4.34
C TYR A 23 2.58 6.73 -4.56
N PHE A 24 2.23 6.44 -5.80
CA PHE A 24 0.93 5.87 -6.18
C PHE A 24 1.09 4.44 -6.64
N LEU A 25 0.17 3.57 -6.22
CA LEU A 25 0.05 2.18 -6.65
C LEU A 25 -1.33 1.97 -7.26
N TYR A 26 -1.36 1.48 -8.50
CA TYR A 26 -2.60 1.17 -9.21
C TYR A 26 -2.71 -0.33 -9.46
N PHE A 27 -3.89 -0.90 -9.17
CA PHE A 27 -4.22 -2.29 -9.48
C PHE A 27 -5.23 -2.41 -10.62
N LEU A 28 -5.17 -3.52 -11.35
CA LEU A 28 -6.16 -3.89 -12.37
C LEU A 28 -7.58 -4.06 -11.81
N SER A 29 -7.72 -4.37 -10.52
CA SER A 29 -9.03 -4.44 -9.84
C SER A 29 -9.67 -3.07 -9.60
N GLY A 30 -8.98 -1.97 -9.95
CA GLY A 30 -9.45 -0.59 -9.75
C GLY A 30 -9.16 -0.01 -8.36
N THR A 31 -8.55 -0.78 -7.46
CA THR A 31 -8.11 -0.28 -6.15
C THR A 31 -6.85 0.57 -6.31
N LYS A 32 -6.83 1.74 -5.68
CA LYS A 32 -5.72 2.70 -5.74
C LYS A 32 -5.14 2.90 -4.35
N GLY A 33 -3.83 2.72 -4.20
CA GLY A 33 -3.09 3.03 -2.99
C GLY A 33 -2.20 4.25 -3.21
N PHE A 34 -1.99 5.04 -2.17
CA PHE A 34 -0.96 6.07 -2.19
C PHE A 34 -0.22 6.11 -0.86
N ALA A 35 1.07 6.45 -0.91
CA ALA A 35 1.90 6.71 0.25
C ALA A 35 2.55 8.09 0.12
N VAL A 36 2.69 8.75 1.26
CA VAL A 36 3.30 10.06 1.38
C VAL A 36 4.55 9.90 2.22
N CYS A 37 5.71 10.25 1.67
CA CYS A 37 6.99 10.10 2.35
C CYS A 37 7.77 11.42 2.32
N ALA A 38 8.69 11.55 3.28
CA ALA A 38 9.71 12.58 3.26
C ALA A 38 10.62 12.40 2.03
N PRO A 39 11.18 13.49 1.47
CA PRO A 39 12.01 13.45 0.26
C PRO A 39 13.32 12.66 0.46
N ALA A 40 13.81 12.59 1.69
CA ALA A 40 15.01 11.84 2.06
C ALA A 40 14.76 10.33 2.18
N PHE A 41 13.50 9.88 2.12
CA PHE A 41 13.17 8.48 2.26
C PHE A 41 13.55 7.69 0.99
N PRO A 42 14.19 6.51 1.10
CA PRO A 42 14.57 5.73 -0.07
C PRO A 42 13.36 5.27 -0.88
N GLU A 43 13.38 5.55 -2.18
CA GLU A 43 12.28 5.22 -3.09
C GLU A 43 12.02 3.71 -3.20
N SER A 44 13.08 2.90 -3.24
CA SER A 44 12.97 1.44 -3.25
C SER A 44 12.24 0.91 -2.02
N VAL A 45 12.53 1.46 -0.84
CA VAL A 45 11.89 1.08 0.42
C VAL A 45 10.43 1.54 0.45
N ALA A 46 10.12 2.73 -0.07
CA ALA A 46 8.74 3.21 -0.15
C ALA A 46 7.87 2.31 -1.05
N GLN A 47 8.41 1.92 -2.21
CA GLN A 47 7.73 1.02 -3.13
C GLN A 47 7.52 -0.37 -2.51
N GLU A 48 8.52 -0.91 -1.83
CA GLU A 48 8.41 -2.20 -1.15
C GLU A 48 7.40 -2.17 -0.01
N LEU A 49 7.41 -1.10 0.81
CA LEU A 49 6.42 -0.88 1.86
C LEU A 49 5.00 -0.80 1.30
N LEU A 50 4.80 -0.01 0.24
CA LEU A 50 3.50 0.14 -0.39
C LEU A 50 2.99 -1.18 -0.97
N ALA A 51 3.87 -1.98 -1.58
CA ALA A 51 3.54 -3.32 -2.06
C ALA A 51 3.17 -4.28 -0.91
N GLN A 52 3.93 -4.27 0.20
CA GLN A 52 3.64 -5.13 1.35
C GLN A 52 2.33 -4.76 2.04
N ILE A 53 2.07 -3.47 2.26
CA ILE A 53 0.80 -2.98 2.81
C ILE A 53 -0.36 -3.42 1.92
N PHE A 54 -0.17 -3.38 0.59
CA PHE A 54 -1.19 -3.84 -0.33
C PHE A 54 -1.46 -5.36 -0.23
N ILE A 55 -0.41 -6.18 -0.08
CA ILE A 55 -0.59 -7.61 0.14
C ILE A 55 -1.41 -7.86 1.42
N TYR A 56 -1.13 -7.13 2.50
CA TYR A 56 -1.95 -7.19 3.72
C TYR A 56 -3.38 -6.73 3.48
N PHE A 57 -3.60 -5.69 2.66
CA PHE A 57 -4.94 -5.27 2.28
C PHE A 57 -5.71 -6.40 1.57
N CYS A 58 -5.09 -7.10 0.62
CA CYS A 58 -5.69 -8.27 -0.03
C CYS A 58 -6.01 -9.40 0.96
N ASP A 59 -5.10 -9.69 1.89
CA ASP A 59 -5.26 -10.81 2.82
C ASP A 59 -6.31 -10.53 3.91
N TYR A 60 -6.35 -9.33 4.46
CA TYR A 60 -7.19 -9.01 5.62
C TYR A 60 -8.49 -8.29 5.26
N VAL A 61 -8.52 -7.52 4.17
CA VAL A 61 -9.69 -6.73 3.77
C VAL A 61 -10.47 -7.43 2.67
N MET A 62 -9.82 -7.86 1.58
CA MET A 62 -10.54 -8.47 0.45
C MET A 62 -11.08 -9.87 0.75
N LYS A 63 -10.43 -10.62 1.65
CA LYS A 63 -10.92 -11.94 2.08
C LYS A 63 -12.02 -11.86 3.14
N ASN A 64 -12.30 -10.68 3.69
CA ASN A 64 -13.31 -10.53 4.72
C ASN A 64 -14.72 -10.62 4.10
N PRO A 65 -15.52 -11.65 4.41
CA PRO A 65 -16.86 -11.83 3.83
C PRO A 65 -17.85 -10.73 4.22
N PHE A 66 -17.53 -9.93 5.23
CA PHE A 66 -18.33 -8.78 5.68
C PHE A 66 -17.86 -7.45 5.09
N TYR A 67 -16.87 -7.47 4.19
CA TYR A 67 -16.40 -6.25 3.54
C TYR A 67 -17.25 -5.93 2.31
N GLU A 68 -18.00 -4.84 2.39
CA GLU A 68 -18.71 -4.26 1.25
C GLU A 68 -17.86 -3.20 0.57
N LEU A 69 -17.77 -3.27 -0.77
CA LEU A 69 -17.06 -2.30 -1.59
C LEU A 69 -17.74 -0.93 -1.44
N GLY A 70 -17.06 0.00 -0.76
CA GLY A 70 -17.55 1.37 -0.50
C GLY A 70 -17.54 1.75 0.98
N MET A 71 -17.35 0.80 1.89
CA MET A 71 -17.17 1.04 3.32
C MET A 71 -15.69 1.25 3.67
N PRO A 72 -15.35 2.06 4.69
CA PRO A 72 -13.99 2.14 5.17
C PRO A 72 -13.54 0.76 5.65
N ALA A 73 -12.35 0.35 5.22
CA ALA A 73 -11.73 -0.91 5.62
C ALA A 73 -11.39 -0.88 7.12
N ARG A 74 -12.36 -1.25 7.96
CA ARG A 74 -12.22 -1.33 9.43
C ARG A 74 -11.76 -2.72 9.82
N CYS A 75 -10.50 -3.03 9.54
CA CYS A 75 -9.90 -4.31 9.92
C CYS A 75 -8.77 -4.10 10.93
N LYS A 76 -9.05 -4.38 12.21
CA LYS A 76 -8.05 -4.20 13.29
C LYS A 76 -6.76 -4.98 13.03
N GLN A 77 -6.88 -6.19 12.47
CA GLN A 77 -5.72 -7.02 12.13
C GLN A 77 -4.85 -6.37 11.03
N PHE A 78 -5.47 -5.69 10.07
CA PHE A 78 -4.74 -4.92 9.07
C PHE A 78 -3.98 -3.76 9.72
N ASP A 79 -4.66 -2.96 10.55
CA ASP A 79 -4.04 -1.82 11.23
C ASP A 79 -2.85 -2.25 12.11
N ASP A 80 -3.01 -3.31 12.91
CA ASP A 80 -1.97 -3.85 13.78
C ASP A 80 -0.74 -4.31 12.96
N ARG A 81 -0.96 -4.95 11.81
CA ARG A 81 0.13 -5.42 10.92
C ARG A 81 0.85 -4.27 10.22
N VAL A 82 0.11 -3.26 9.77
CA VAL A 82 0.71 -2.07 9.15
C VAL A 82 1.52 -1.28 10.18
N GLN A 83 0.99 -1.10 11.40
CA GLN A 83 1.73 -0.46 12.50
C GLN A 83 3.01 -1.23 12.84
N GLN A 84 2.94 -2.57 12.92
CA GLN A 84 4.11 -3.40 13.17
C GLN A 84 5.15 -3.30 12.04
N LEU A 85 4.70 -3.21 10.78
CA LEU A 85 5.59 -3.04 9.63
C LEU A 85 6.27 -1.68 9.68
N LEU A 86 5.51 -0.59 9.86
CA LEU A 86 6.04 0.78 9.92
C LEU A 86 6.97 0.98 11.13
N GLY A 87 6.71 0.32 12.25
CA GLY A 87 7.58 0.35 13.43
C GLY A 87 9.01 -0.15 13.17
N LYS A 88 9.24 -0.92 12.10
CA LYS A 88 10.59 -1.36 11.69
C LYS A 88 11.38 -0.29 10.95
N TYR A 89 10.72 0.71 10.39
CA TYR A 89 11.30 1.74 9.53
C TYR A 89 11.24 3.14 10.17
N LYS A 90 10.92 3.20 11.47
CA LYS A 90 10.77 4.43 12.25
C LYS A 90 12.11 4.95 12.74
#